data_AF-A0A6H9HG88-F1
#
_entry.id   AF-A0A6H9HG88-F1
#
_cell.length_a   1.000
_cell.length_b   1.000
_cell.length_c   1.000
_cell.angle_alpha   90.00
_cell.angle_beta   90.00
_cell.angle_gamma   90.00
#
_symmetry.space_group_name_H-M   'P 1'
#
loop_
_entity.id
_entity.type
_entity.pdbx_description
1 polymer ?
#
loop_
_entity_poly.entity_id
_entity_poly.type
_entity_poly.pdbx_seq_one_letter_code
_entity_poly.pdbx_strand_id
1 'polypeptide(L)' 'MATSIRLAPEVEQRLDHLASATGRTKAYYLREIIERGLEDMEDIYLSDKVLEDIRAGRETTSSLDDVEKRLGLAD' A
#
# COMPACT_ATOMS: atom_id res chain seq x y z
N MET A 1 -6.58 -1.84 18.98
CA MET A 1 -7.69 -2.82 19.05
C MET A 1 -7.18 -4.17 18.60
N ALA A 2 -7.80 -5.28 19.02
CA ALA A 2 -7.40 -6.62 18.60
C ALA A 2 -8.30 -7.13 17.48
N THR A 3 -7.68 -7.64 16.41
CA THR A 3 -8.37 -8.27 15.27
C THR A 3 -7.93 -9.72 15.21
N SER A 4 -8.89 -10.65 15.08
CA SER A 4 -8.60 -12.06 14.90
C SER A 4 -8.84 -12.44 13.44
N ILE A 5 -7.88 -13.12 12.84
CA ILE A 5 -7.94 -13.61 11.46
C ILE A 5 -7.62 -15.10 11.44
N ARG A 6 -8.28 -15.85 10.57
CA ARG A 6 -7.93 -17.26 10.31
C ARG A 6 -6.92 -17.30 9.17
N LEU A 7 -5.83 -18.02 9.38
CA LEU A 7 -4.81 -18.25 8.36
C LEU A 7 -4.90 -19.67 7.83
N ALA A 8 -4.51 -19.86 6.57
CA ALA A 8 -4.28 -21.19 6.04
C ALA A 8 -3.12 -21.85 6.82
N PRO A 9 -3.16 -23.17 7.08
CA PRO A 9 -2.11 -23.86 7.85
C PRO A 9 -0.69 -23.62 7.33
N GLU A 10 -0.53 -23.53 6.01
CA GLU A 10 0.76 -23.31 5.35
C GLU A 10 1.31 -21.91 5.63
N VAL A 11 0.43 -20.91 5.73
CA VAL A 11 0.81 -19.53 6.06
C VAL A 11 1.24 -19.42 7.52
N GLU A 12 0.50 -20.09 8.41
CA GLU A 12 0.88 -20.16 9.83
C GLU A 12 2.25 -20.82 9.99
N GLN A 13 2.51 -21.96 9.36
CA GLN A 13 3.82 -22.62 9.42
C GLN A 13 4.97 -21.71 8.93
N ARG A 14 4.76 -20.93 7.86
CA ARG A 14 5.76 -19.96 7.37
C ARG A 14 6.03 -18.84 8.39
N LEU A 15 4.98 -18.33 9.04
CA LEU A 15 5.11 -17.33 10.11
C LEU A 15 5.88 -17.89 11.31
N ASP A 16 5.65 -19.15 11.66
CA ASP A 16 6.29 -19.82 12.79
C ASP A 16 7.79 -19.99 12.56
N HIS A 17 8.14 -20.47 11.37
CA HIS A 17 9.52 -20.60 10.96
C HIS A 17 10.23 -19.24 10.95
N LEU A 18 9.59 -18.20 10.37
CA LEU A 18 10.17 -16.86 10.32
C LEU A 18 10.38 -16.28 11.72
N ALA A 19 9.39 -16.39 12.60
CA ALA A 19 9.47 -15.96 13.99
C ALA A 19 10.62 -16.65 14.75
N SER A 20 10.73 -17.97 14.61
CA SER A 20 11.78 -18.76 15.26
C SER A 20 13.17 -18.41 14.73
N ALA A 21 13.30 -18.18 13.42
CA ALA A 21 14.60 -17.93 12.78
C ALA A 21 15.16 -16.54 13.14
N THR A 22 14.31 -15.57 13.46
CA THR A 22 14.71 -14.17 13.70
C THR A 22 14.59 -13.75 15.16
N GLY A 23 14.03 -14.59 16.03
CA GLY A 23 13.77 -14.27 17.43
C GLY A 23 12.68 -13.21 17.64
N ARG A 24 11.79 -13.01 16.65
CA ARG A 24 10.66 -12.08 16.73
C ARG A 24 9.35 -12.84 16.87
N THR A 25 8.29 -12.16 17.32
CA THR A 25 6.97 -12.78 17.48
C THR A 25 6.20 -12.82 16.16
N LYS A 26 5.27 -13.77 16.00
CA LYS A 26 4.35 -13.79 14.85
C LYS A 26 3.58 -12.46 14.73
N ALA A 27 3.19 -11.88 15.87
CA ALA A 27 2.46 -10.61 15.93
C ALA A 27 3.26 -9.43 15.36
N TYR A 28 4.59 -9.42 15.51
CA TYR A 28 5.45 -8.41 14.88
C TYR A 28 5.34 -8.50 13.35
N TYR A 29 5.50 -9.69 12.79
CA TYR A 29 5.41 -9.90 11.34
C TYR A 29 4.03 -9.66 10.76
N LEU A 30 2.98 -10.09 11.46
CA LEU A 30 1.61 -9.81 11.04
C LEU A 30 1.36 -8.30 10.94
N ARG A 31 1.88 -7.51 11.89
CA ARG A 31 1.75 -6.06 11.84
C ARG A 31 2.49 -5.47 10.64
N GLU A 32 3.76 -5.84 10.45
CA GLU A 32 4.57 -5.36 9.30
C GLU A 32 3.91 -5.70 7.96
N ILE A 33 3.39 -6.92 7.82
CA ILE A 33 2.73 -7.37 6.58
C ILE A 33 1.44 -6.57 6.34
N ILE A 34 0.65 -6.31 7.40
CA ILE A 34 -0.57 -5.51 7.28
C ILE A 34 -0.23 -4.06 6.91
N GLU A 35 0.74 -3.44 7.57
CA GLU A 35 1.14 -2.04 7.31
C GLU A 35 1.64 -1.88 5.87
N ARG A 36 2.54 -2.76 5.41
CA ARG A 36 3.04 -2.75 4.03
C ARG A 36 1.95 -3.08 3.02
N GLY A 37 1.11 -4.07 3.32
CA GLY A 37 0.00 -4.44 2.45
C GLY A 37 -1.04 -3.33 2.31
N LEU A 38 -1.24 -2.52 3.35
CA LEU A 38 -2.09 -1.33 3.27
C LEU A 38 -1.47 -0.26 2.38
N GLU A 39 -0.18 0.02 2.51
CA GLU A 39 0.54 0.94 1.62
C GLU A 39 0.41 0.51 0.15
N ASP A 40 0.69 -0.75 -0.16
CA ASP A 40 0.55 -1.30 -1.51
C ASP A 40 -0.91 -1.23 -2.03
N MET A 41 -1.89 -1.48 -1.17
CA MET A 41 -3.31 -1.40 -1.52
C MET A 41 -3.76 0.04 -1.73
N GLU A 42 -3.30 0.97 -0.90
CA GLU A 42 -3.60 2.40 -1.04
C GLU A 42 -3.05 2.91 -2.37
N ASP A 43 -1.82 2.54 -2.73
CA ASP A 43 -1.24 2.89 -4.03
C ASP A 43 -2.09 2.38 -5.21
N ILE A 44 -2.51 1.12 -5.19
CA ILE A 44 -3.29 0.51 -6.27
C ILE A 44 -4.71 1.10 -6.32
N TYR A 45 -5.43 1.08 -5.21
CA TYR A 45 -6.84 1.46 -5.19
C TYR A 45 -7.06 2.96 -5.28
N LEU A 46 -6.16 3.79 -4.72
CA LEU A 46 -6.24 5.24 -4.91
C LEU A 46 -5.89 5.61 -6.35
N SER A 47 -4.91 4.95 -6.97
CA SER A 47 -4.55 5.22 -8.37
C SER A 47 -5.64 4.82 -9.35
N ASP A 48 -6.25 3.64 -9.18
CA ASP A 48 -7.35 3.19 -10.05
C ASP A 48 -8.58 4.10 -9.92
N LYS A 49 -8.89 4.55 -8.69
CA LYS A 49 -9.96 5.49 -8.44
C LYS A 49 -9.69 6.85 -9.08
N VAL A 50 -8.49 7.39 -8.92
CA VAL A 50 -8.05 8.64 -9.57
C VAL A 50 -8.15 8.51 -11.08
N LEU A 51 -7.74 7.38 -11.66
CA LEU A 51 -7.86 7.14 -13.09
C LEU A 51 -9.33 7.08 -13.56
N GLU A 52 -10.21 6.47 -12.77
CA GLU A 52 -11.66 6.48 -13.04
C GLU A 52 -12.23 7.90 -12.95
N ASP A 53 -11.85 8.67 -11.93
CA ASP A 53 -12.30 10.04 -11.72
C ASP A 53 -11.80 10.98 -12.83
N ILE A 54 -10.56 10.83 -13.31
CA ILE A 54 -10.05 11.50 -14.51
C ILE A 54 -10.89 11.13 -15.74
N ARG A 55 -11.15 9.83 -15.97
CA ARG A 55 -11.96 9.36 -17.11
C ARG A 55 -13.41 9.86 -17.06
N ALA A 56 -13.95 9.99 -15.85
CA ALA A 56 -15.29 10.51 -15.61
C ALA A 56 -15.36 12.05 -15.57
N GLY A 57 -14.23 12.75 -15.74
CA GLY A 57 -14.15 14.21 -15.69
C GLY A 57 -14.37 14.81 -14.30
N ARG A 58 -14.24 14.01 -13.24
CA ARG A 58 -14.37 14.41 -11.83
C ARG A 58 -13.07 14.92 -11.23
N GLU A 59 -11.94 14.75 -11.93
CA GLU A 59 -10.61 15.17 -11.49
C GLU A 59 -9.90 15.97 -12.58
N THR A 60 -9.15 17.00 -12.16
CA THR A 60 -8.46 17.91 -13.10
C THR A 60 -7.04 17.40 -13.35
N THR A 61 -6.67 17.25 -14.62
CA THR A 61 -5.29 16.95 -15.02
C THR A 61 -4.55 18.25 -15.38
N SER A 62 -3.24 18.27 -15.19
CA SER A 62 -2.37 19.38 -15.63
C SER A 62 -1.37 18.83 -16.63
N SER A 63 -1.01 19.63 -17.64
CA SER A 63 0.11 19.27 -18.51
C SER A 63 1.44 19.37 -17.75
N LEU A 64 2.48 18.70 -18.25
CA LEU A 64 3.83 18.80 -17.66
C LEU A 64 4.30 20.26 -17.65
N ASP A 65 4.15 20.97 -18.78
CA ASP A 65 4.50 22.39 -18.93
C ASP A 65 3.81 23.28 -17.88
N ASP A 66 2.53 23.03 -17.56
CA ASP A 66 1.79 23.80 -16.56
C ASP A 66 2.33 23.55 -15.14
N VAL A 67 2.74 22.32 -14.85
CA VAL A 67 3.33 21.93 -13.56
C VAL A 67 4.73 22.54 -13.42
N GLU A 68 5.57 22.45 -14.44
CA GLU A 68 6.92 23.01 -14.45
C GLU A 68 6.90 24.52 -14.24
N LYS A 69 6.00 25.24 -14.92
CA LYS A 69 5.80 26.68 -14.71
C LYS A 69 5.36 26.99 -13.28
N ARG A 70 4.41 26.22 -12.73
CA ARG A 70 3.90 26.43 -11.36
C ARG A 70 4.98 26.19 -10.30
N LEU A 71 5.88 25.24 -10.52
CA LEU A 71 6.96 24.90 -9.60
C LEU A 71 8.24 25.74 -9.81
N GLY A 72 8.29 26.60 -10.83
CA GLY A 72 9.49 27.37 -11.17
C GLY A 72 10.63 26.50 -11.72
N LEU A 73 10.27 25.36 -12.33
CA LEU A 73 11.19 24.41 -12.95
C LEU A 73 11.20 24.51 -14.48
N ALA A 74 10.42 25.43 -15.06
CA ALA A 74 10.43 25.69 -16.49
C ALA A 74 11.74 26.41 -16.87
N ASP A 75 12.46 25.84 -17.82
CA ASP A 75 13.68 26.41 -18.43
C ASP A 75 13.41 27.72 -19.21
#